data_AF-A0A8K2AA33-F1
#
_entry.id   AF-A0A8K2AA33-F1
#
_cell.length_a   1.000
_cell.length_b   1.000
_cell.length_c   1.000
_cell.angle_alpha   90.00
_cell.angle_beta   90.00
_cell.angle_gamma   90.00
#
_symmetry.space_group_name_H-M   'P 1'
#
loop_
_entity.id
_entity.type
_entity.pdbx_description
1 polymer ?
#
loop_
_entity_poly.entity_id
_entity_poly.type
_entity_poly.pdbx_seq_one_letter_code
_entity_poly.pdbx_strand_id
1 'polypeptide(L)'
;MNRWINLLTLLPSTSLTLLIISIAFLRFYNETDFTLLGQLTSPRLWSNRLTLAALLVAVVNLGVEWNRRNRETDRLAEAEQRRSEDQARAMAQRAEEKGRREEEERRRIEERAEDERRRRENRARAAARRAEEANRRAEAEKQATRRTRVEIERDLALLNFLADPSEDNRNILRQAIALLLEYRDSL
;
A
#
# COMPACT_ATOMS: atom_id res chain seq x y z
N MET A 1 8.80 -16.40 46.38
CA MET A 1 10.28 -16.33 46.49
C MET A 1 10.82 -14.89 46.58
N ASN A 2 10.01 -13.88 46.94
CA ASN A 2 10.43 -12.46 46.94
C ASN A 2 10.86 -11.91 48.32
N ARG A 3 10.52 -12.60 49.42
CA ARG A 3 10.84 -12.11 50.79
C ARG A 3 12.35 -12.22 51.11
N TRP A 4 13.03 -13.23 50.61
CA TRP A 4 14.48 -13.43 50.82
C TRP A 4 15.33 -12.39 50.06
N ILE A 5 14.88 -11.97 48.88
CA ILE A 5 15.57 -10.95 48.08
C ILE A 5 15.50 -9.59 48.80
N ASN A 6 14.36 -9.24 49.40
CA ASN A 6 14.21 -8.02 50.20
C ASN A 6 15.15 -7.98 51.42
N LEU A 7 15.33 -9.13 52.10
CA LEU A 7 16.24 -9.22 53.26
C LEU A 7 17.70 -9.00 52.83
N LEU A 8 18.12 -9.63 51.73
CA LEU A 8 19.49 -9.47 51.18
C LEU A 8 19.74 -8.08 50.58
N THR A 9 18.73 -7.35 50.13
CA THR A 9 18.89 -5.95 49.70
C THR A 9 18.94 -4.95 50.86
N LEU A 10 18.40 -5.30 52.02
CA LEU A 10 18.43 -4.48 53.24
C LEU A 10 19.69 -4.73 54.10
N LEU A 11 20.27 -5.92 53.99
CA LEU A 11 21.44 -6.36 54.74
C LEU A 11 22.69 -5.48 54.54
N PRO A 12 23.05 -5.03 53.32
CA PRO A 12 24.31 -4.32 53.12
C PRO A 12 24.29 -2.91 53.71
N SER A 13 23.16 -2.19 53.56
CA SER A 13 23.00 -0.84 54.09
C SER A 13 22.96 -0.82 55.63
N THR A 14 22.26 -1.79 56.24
CA THR A 14 22.19 -1.93 57.70
C THR A 14 23.47 -2.49 58.31
N SER A 15 24.19 -3.37 57.60
CA SER A 15 25.50 -3.88 58.04
C SER A 15 26.59 -2.81 57.94
N LEU A 16 26.57 -1.99 56.88
CA LEU A 16 27.50 -0.87 56.72
C LEU A 16 27.31 0.17 57.84
N THR A 17 26.07 0.52 58.17
CA THR A 17 25.80 1.47 59.27
C THR A 17 26.20 0.88 60.63
N LEU A 18 25.93 -0.39 60.90
CA LEU A 18 26.39 -1.07 62.12
C LEU A 18 27.92 -1.12 62.22
N LEU A 19 28.62 -1.36 61.10
CA LEU A 19 30.08 -1.35 61.06
C LEU A 19 30.65 0.05 61.29
N ILE A 20 30.06 1.10 60.68
CA ILE A 20 30.47 2.48 60.90
C ILE A 20 30.27 2.89 62.36
N ILE A 21 29.13 2.53 62.96
CA ILE A 21 28.83 2.79 64.37
C ILE A 21 29.83 2.05 65.26
N SER A 22 30.15 0.78 64.96
CA SER A 22 31.14 0.00 65.71
C SER A 22 32.55 0.58 65.59
N ILE A 23 32.96 1.01 64.40
CA ILE A 23 34.26 1.67 64.19
C ILE A 23 34.35 2.97 64.99
N ALA A 24 33.29 3.80 64.97
CA ALA A 24 33.23 5.04 65.73
C ALA A 24 33.30 4.77 67.24
N PHE A 25 32.58 3.75 67.73
CA PHE A 25 32.58 3.37 69.15
C PHE A 25 33.97 2.91 69.61
N LEU A 26 34.64 2.03 68.86
CA LEU A 26 36.00 1.56 69.17
C LEU A 26 37.09 2.63 69.00
N ARG A 27 36.83 3.68 68.22
CA ARG A 27 37.77 4.79 68.02
C ARG A 27 37.58 5.90 69.06
N PHE A 28 36.38 6.04 69.62
CA PHE A 28 36.04 7.06 70.61
C PHE A 28 36.34 6.62 72.06
N TYR A 29 36.18 5.33 72.38
CA TYR A 29 36.57 4.77 73.69
C TYR A 29 38.04 4.34 73.69
N ASN A 30 38.81 4.77 74.70
CA ASN A 30 40.25 4.52 74.80
C ASN A 30 40.55 3.36 75.78
N GLU A 31 41.78 2.84 75.80
CA GLU A 31 42.18 1.67 76.63
C GLU A 31 41.78 1.80 78.11
N THR A 32 41.71 3.02 78.64
CA THR A 32 41.29 3.34 80.01
C THR A 32 39.84 2.99 80.31
N ASP A 33 38.91 3.08 79.36
CA ASP A 33 37.49 2.81 79.58
C ASP A 33 37.16 1.30 79.55
N PHE A 34 38.01 0.50 78.89
CA PHE A 34 37.86 -0.96 78.82
C PHE A 34 38.54 -1.71 79.97
N THR A 35 39.30 -1.02 80.82
CA THR A 35 39.90 -1.62 82.03
C THR A 35 38.85 -2.14 83.01
N LEU A 36 37.66 -1.53 83.06
CA LEU A 36 36.51 -1.98 83.86
C LEU A 36 35.89 -3.29 83.35
N LEU A 37 36.11 -3.65 82.08
CA LEU A 37 35.53 -4.84 81.43
C LEU A 37 36.55 -5.95 81.16
N GLY A 38 37.85 -5.72 81.40
CA GLY A 38 38.90 -6.75 81.49
C GLY A 38 39.12 -7.67 80.27
N GLN A 39 38.44 -7.45 79.14
CA GLN A 39 38.34 -8.46 78.07
C GLN A 39 38.81 -8.01 76.67
N LEU A 40 39.14 -6.73 76.44
CA LEU A 40 39.51 -6.24 75.11
C LEU A 40 40.97 -5.77 75.04
N THR A 41 41.87 -6.69 74.69
CA THR A 41 43.27 -6.40 74.37
C THR A 41 43.35 -5.78 72.96
N SER A 42 43.86 -4.55 72.86
CA SER A 42 44.16 -3.82 71.60
C SER A 42 42.97 -3.30 70.75
N PRO A 43 42.22 -2.28 71.24
CA PRO A 43 41.05 -1.71 70.53
C PRO A 43 41.37 -1.13 69.14
N ARG A 44 42.59 -0.61 68.92
CA ARG A 44 43.03 -0.10 67.61
C ARG A 44 43.12 -1.18 66.53
N LEU A 45 43.52 -2.40 66.89
CA LEU A 45 43.61 -3.52 65.95
C LEU A 45 42.21 -3.97 65.50
N TRP A 46 41.25 -3.98 66.43
CA TRP A 46 39.84 -4.28 66.16
C TRP A 46 39.18 -3.21 65.26
N SER A 47 39.47 -1.92 65.48
CA SER A 47 38.99 -0.83 64.63
C SER A 47 39.45 -0.96 63.18
N ASN A 48 40.74 -1.28 62.96
CA ASN A 48 41.27 -1.51 61.60
C ASN A 48 40.61 -2.71 60.91
N ARG A 49 40.35 -3.79 61.65
CA ARG A 49 39.64 -4.97 61.13
C ARG A 49 38.20 -4.66 60.74
N LEU A 50 37.49 -3.88 61.56
CA LEU A 50 36.12 -3.44 61.25
C LEU A 50 36.09 -2.48 60.06
N THR A 51 37.11 -1.64 59.89
CA THR A 51 37.23 -0.74 58.73
C THR A 51 37.39 -1.54 57.43
N LEU A 52 38.23 -2.58 57.43
CA LEU A 52 38.36 -3.50 56.31
C LEU A 52 37.05 -4.25 56.03
N ALA A 53 36.35 -4.69 57.07
CA ALA A 53 35.05 -5.34 56.92
C ALA A 53 34.00 -4.37 56.33
N ALA A 54 33.96 -3.11 56.77
CA ALA A 54 33.08 -2.08 56.22
C ALA A 54 33.36 -1.84 54.73
N LEU A 55 34.63 -1.79 54.34
CA LEU A 55 35.04 -1.59 52.96
C LEU A 55 34.65 -2.79 52.07
N LEU A 56 34.81 -4.02 52.57
CA LEU A 56 34.34 -5.23 51.88
C LEU A 56 32.83 -5.24 51.70
N VAL A 57 32.07 -4.90 52.74
CA VAL A 57 30.60 -4.79 52.67
C VAL A 57 30.16 -3.72 51.68
N ALA A 58 30.86 -2.57 51.63
CA ALA A 58 30.58 -1.51 50.67
C ALA A 58 30.80 -1.97 49.22
N VAL A 59 31.90 -2.69 48.95
CA VAL A 59 32.20 -3.23 47.61
C VAL A 59 31.17 -4.28 47.20
N VAL A 60 30.79 -5.18 48.10
CA VAL A 60 29.74 -6.18 47.84
C VAL A 60 28.40 -5.50 47.57
N ASN A 61 28.03 -4.47 48.36
CA ASN A 61 26.80 -3.72 48.14
C ASN A 61 26.79 -3.06 46.75
N LEU A 62 27.89 -2.39 46.40
CA LEU A 62 28.04 -1.73 45.11
C LEU A 62 27.94 -2.75 43.96
N GLY A 63 28.55 -3.92 44.10
CA GLY A 63 28.46 -5.00 43.10
C GLY A 63 27.04 -5.55 42.92
N VAL A 64 26.31 -5.75 44.03
CA VAL A 64 24.90 -6.21 43.98
C VAL A 64 24.01 -5.17 43.35
N GLU A 65 24.17 -3.90 43.73
CA GLU A 65 23.40 -2.80 43.19
C GLU A 65 23.71 -2.55 41.70
N TRP A 66 24.98 -2.64 41.30
CA TRP A 66 25.40 -2.60 39.91
C TRP A 66 24.76 -3.73 39.09
N ASN A 67 24.82 -4.97 39.58
CA ASN A 67 24.22 -6.12 38.91
C ASN A 67 22.69 -5.98 38.78
N ARG A 68 22.02 -5.47 39.83
CA ARG A 68 20.57 -5.20 39.76
C ARG A 68 20.27 -4.15 38.70
N ARG A 69 21.02 -3.04 38.70
CA ARG A 69 20.81 -1.94 37.78
C ARG A 69 21.10 -2.34 36.34
N ASN A 70 22.14 -3.13 36.09
CA ASN A 70 22.45 -3.65 34.76
C ASN A 70 21.29 -4.49 34.21
N ARG A 71 20.73 -5.39 35.03
CA ARG A 71 19.56 -6.20 34.63
C ARG A 71 18.33 -5.36 34.33
N GLU A 72 18.11 -4.25 35.05
CA GLU A 72 17.01 -3.34 34.76
C GLU A 72 17.24 -2.58 33.45
N THR A 73 18.46 -2.13 33.19
CA THR A 73 18.84 -1.51 31.91
C THR A 73 18.69 -2.47 30.74
N ASP A 74 19.14 -3.72 30.88
CA ASP A 74 19.00 -4.75 29.84
C ASP A 74 17.52 -5.00 29.50
N ARG A 75 16.65 -5.07 30.51
CA ARG A 75 15.20 -5.23 30.30
C ARG A 75 14.57 -4.03 29.61
N LEU A 76 14.99 -2.82 29.93
CA LEU A 76 14.50 -1.60 29.28
C LEU A 76 14.95 -1.56 27.82
N ALA A 77 16.21 -1.90 27.55
CA ALA A 77 16.75 -1.98 26.19
C ALA A 77 16.01 -3.03 25.36
N GLU A 78 15.76 -4.23 25.90
CA GLU A 78 14.96 -5.25 25.23
C GLU A 78 13.52 -4.78 24.96
N ALA A 79 12.89 -4.10 25.92
CA ALA A 79 11.53 -3.60 25.75
C ALA A 79 11.45 -2.51 24.68
N GLU A 80 12.44 -1.62 24.63
CA GLU A 80 12.55 -0.59 23.60
C GLU A 80 12.82 -1.19 22.22
N GLN A 81 13.70 -2.19 22.14
CA GLN A 81 13.97 -2.91 20.90
C GLN A 81 12.75 -3.67 20.39
N ARG A 82 11.98 -4.34 21.26
CA ARG A 82 10.71 -4.97 20.86
C ARG A 82 9.71 -3.96 20.33
N ARG A 83 9.59 -2.79 20.98
CA ARG A 83 8.71 -1.71 20.50
C ARG A 83 9.14 -1.17 19.15
N SER A 84 10.44 -0.99 18.92
CA SER A 84 10.94 -0.50 17.63
C SER A 84 10.73 -1.52 16.52
N GLU A 85 10.95 -2.82 16.80
CA GLU A 85 10.64 -3.90 15.87
C GLU A 85 9.15 -3.98 15.54
N ASP A 86 8.27 -3.90 16.55
CA ASP A 86 6.83 -3.91 16.35
C ASP A 86 6.36 -2.70 15.53
N GLN A 87 6.92 -1.51 15.79
CA GLN A 87 6.66 -0.32 15.00
C GLN A 87 7.15 -0.46 13.55
N ALA A 88 8.35 -0.99 13.35
CA ALA A 88 8.89 -1.23 12.02
C ALA A 88 8.04 -2.24 11.23
N ARG A 89 7.60 -3.33 11.87
CA ARG A 89 6.70 -4.32 11.27
C ARG A 89 5.35 -3.70 10.92
N ALA A 90 4.76 -2.93 11.82
CA ALA A 90 3.50 -2.24 11.56
C ALA A 90 3.62 -1.22 10.40
N MET A 91 4.75 -0.51 10.31
CA MET A 91 5.01 0.42 9.21
C MET A 91 5.19 -0.30 7.88
N ALA A 92 5.93 -1.42 7.86
CA ALA A 92 6.11 -2.25 6.69
C ALA A 92 4.77 -2.82 6.17
N GLN A 93 3.92 -3.33 7.07
CA GLN A 93 2.59 -3.83 6.70
C GLN A 93 1.71 -2.74 6.10
N ARG A 94 1.70 -1.53 6.68
CA ARG A 94 0.96 -0.39 6.14
C ARG A 94 1.46 0.04 4.76
N ALA A 95 2.78 0.01 4.55
CA ALA A 95 3.37 0.32 3.25
C ALA A 95 2.98 -0.72 2.19
N GLU A 96 3.01 -2.01 2.54
CA GLU A 96 2.59 -3.09 1.66
C GLU A 96 1.10 -3.01 1.31
N GLU A 97 0.24 -2.80 2.32
CA GLU A 97 -1.20 -2.66 2.10
C GLU A 97 -1.53 -1.45 1.20
N LYS A 98 -0.84 -0.32 1.42
CA LYS A 98 -0.98 0.86 0.57
C LYS A 98 -0.52 0.56 -0.86
N GLY A 99 0.60 -0.11 -1.04
CA GLY A 99 1.09 -0.53 -2.36
C GLY A 99 0.10 -1.43 -3.08
N ARG A 100 -0.48 -2.42 -2.39
CA ARG A 100 -1.51 -3.31 -2.97
C ARG A 100 -2.76 -2.53 -3.40
N ARG A 101 -3.22 -1.58 -2.59
CA ARG A 101 -4.38 -0.74 -2.93
C ARG A 101 -4.12 0.13 -4.14
N GLU A 102 -2.95 0.75 -4.23
CA GLU A 102 -2.56 1.57 -5.38
C GLU A 102 -2.44 0.73 -6.66
N GLU A 103 -1.89 -0.48 -6.57
CA GLU A 103 -1.83 -1.40 -7.71
C GLU A 103 -3.22 -1.85 -8.17
N GLU A 104 -4.09 -2.21 -7.24
CA GLU A 104 -5.47 -2.61 -7.55
C GLU A 104 -6.26 -1.45 -8.18
N GLU A 105 -6.08 -0.22 -7.68
CA GLU A 105 -6.71 0.97 -8.26
C GLU A 105 -6.21 1.23 -9.69
N ARG A 106 -4.89 1.10 -9.94
CA ARG A 106 -4.33 1.21 -11.29
C ARG A 106 -4.93 0.19 -12.24
N ARG A 107 -5.02 -1.07 -11.83
CA ARG A 107 -5.64 -2.15 -12.64
C ARG A 107 -7.10 -1.83 -12.96
N ARG A 108 -7.87 -1.35 -11.98
CA ARG A 108 -9.28 -0.95 -12.19
C ARG A 108 -9.42 0.23 -13.15
N ILE A 109 -8.51 1.20 -13.10
CA ILE A 109 -8.51 2.34 -14.03
C ILE A 109 -8.19 1.87 -15.46
N GLU A 110 -7.19 1.02 -15.60
CA GLU A 110 -6.78 0.45 -16.88
C GLU A 110 -7.90 -0.38 -17.52
N GLU A 111 -8.52 -1.28 -16.75
CA GLU A 111 -9.65 -2.10 -17.20
C GLU A 111 -10.82 -1.23 -17.67
N ARG A 112 -11.17 -0.17 -16.91
CA ARG A 112 -12.22 0.78 -17.31
C ARG A 112 -11.87 1.50 -18.61
N ALA A 113 -10.61 1.91 -18.78
CA ALA A 113 -10.16 2.59 -19.98
C ALA A 113 -10.20 1.65 -21.21
N GLU A 114 -9.84 0.38 -21.05
CA GLU A 114 -9.96 -0.63 -22.09
C GLU A 114 -11.42 -0.88 -22.48
N ASP A 115 -12.29 -1.06 -21.49
CA ASP A 115 -13.72 -1.26 -21.72
C ASP A 115 -14.34 -0.08 -22.45
N GLU A 116 -13.96 1.14 -22.09
CA GLU A 116 -14.42 2.33 -22.78
C GLU A 116 -13.91 2.39 -24.23
N ARG A 117 -12.65 2.03 -24.47
CA ARG A 117 -12.09 1.92 -25.83
C ARG A 117 -12.85 0.90 -26.67
N ARG A 118 -13.11 -0.30 -26.14
CA ARG A 118 -13.89 -1.35 -26.82
C ARG A 118 -15.30 -0.87 -27.14
N ARG A 119 -15.96 -0.17 -26.21
CA ARG A 119 -17.30 0.40 -26.44
C ARG A 119 -17.29 1.46 -27.53
N ARG A 120 -16.29 2.37 -27.54
CA ARG A 120 -16.15 3.39 -28.58
C ARG A 120 -15.91 2.76 -29.94
N GLU A 121 -15.03 1.77 -30.03
CA GLU A 121 -14.75 1.05 -31.27
C GLU A 121 -15.99 0.32 -31.80
N ASN A 122 -16.72 -0.39 -30.94
CA ASN A 122 -17.95 -1.07 -31.33
C ASN A 122 -19.02 -0.10 -31.83
N ARG A 123 -19.15 1.07 -31.19
CA ARG A 123 -20.06 2.14 -31.65
C ARG A 123 -19.63 2.71 -32.99
N ALA A 124 -18.34 2.95 -33.20
CA ALA A 124 -17.81 3.44 -34.47
C ALA A 124 -18.05 2.43 -35.60
N ARG A 125 -17.77 1.14 -35.36
CA ARG A 125 -18.05 0.06 -36.31
C ARG A 125 -19.54 -0.04 -36.65
N ALA A 126 -20.43 0.07 -35.65
CA ALA A 126 -21.87 0.06 -35.88
C ALA A 126 -22.35 1.29 -36.67
N ALA A 127 -21.81 2.47 -36.39
CA ALA A 127 -22.12 3.68 -37.13
C ALA A 127 -21.64 3.60 -38.59
N ALA A 128 -20.43 3.08 -38.82
CA ALA A 128 -19.88 2.88 -40.17
C ALA A 128 -20.77 1.94 -41.00
N ARG A 129 -21.20 0.80 -40.42
CA ARG A 129 -22.13 -0.13 -41.09
C ARG A 129 -23.46 0.54 -41.47
N ARG A 130 -24.05 1.33 -40.55
CA ARG A 130 -25.29 2.06 -40.84
C ARG A 130 -25.10 3.11 -41.94
N ALA A 131 -23.98 3.81 -41.95
CA ALA A 131 -23.66 4.78 -42.98
C ALA A 131 -23.49 4.11 -44.34
N GLU A 132 -22.80 2.96 -44.39
CA GLU A 132 -22.65 2.17 -45.61
C GLU A 132 -23.99 1.65 -46.14
N GLU A 133 -24.83 1.08 -45.26
CA GLU A 133 -26.18 0.64 -45.63
C GLU A 133 -27.05 1.80 -46.14
N ALA A 134 -27.00 2.96 -45.48
CA ALA A 134 -27.71 4.15 -45.92
C ALA A 134 -27.22 4.62 -47.29
N ASN A 135 -25.92 4.61 -47.55
CA ASN A 135 -25.37 4.97 -48.84
C ASN A 135 -25.82 3.99 -49.94
N ARG A 136 -25.76 2.68 -49.67
CA ARG A 136 -26.26 1.66 -50.62
C ARG A 136 -27.74 1.84 -50.94
N ARG A 137 -28.58 2.17 -49.94
CA ARG A 137 -30.00 2.46 -50.17
C ARG A 137 -30.20 3.72 -51.01
N ALA A 138 -29.47 4.78 -50.72
CA ALA A 138 -29.54 6.02 -51.50
C ALA A 138 -29.07 5.82 -52.94
N GLU A 139 -28.04 5.01 -53.17
CA GLU A 139 -27.58 4.64 -54.52
C GLU A 139 -28.64 3.81 -55.25
N ALA A 140 -29.21 2.80 -54.59
CA ALA A 140 -30.29 1.98 -55.17
C ALA A 140 -31.53 2.84 -55.51
N GLU A 141 -31.90 3.81 -54.67
CA GLU A 141 -33.01 4.72 -54.93
C GLU A 141 -32.73 5.66 -56.12
N LYS A 142 -31.49 6.18 -56.22
CA LYS A 142 -31.06 6.96 -57.39
C LYS A 142 -31.11 6.13 -58.67
N GLN A 143 -30.67 4.87 -58.61
CA GLN A 143 -30.74 3.94 -59.73
C GLN A 143 -32.20 3.66 -60.13
N ALA A 144 -33.07 3.33 -59.17
CA ALA A 144 -34.49 3.11 -59.41
C ALA A 144 -35.17 4.33 -60.03
N THR A 145 -34.91 5.52 -59.51
CA THR A 145 -35.46 6.78 -60.05
C THR A 145 -35.00 7.04 -61.49
N ARG A 146 -33.71 6.81 -61.78
CA ARG A 146 -33.17 6.94 -63.14
C ARG A 146 -33.84 5.95 -64.09
N ARG A 147 -33.95 4.68 -63.69
CA ARG A 147 -34.63 3.65 -64.48
C ARG A 147 -36.08 4.03 -64.80
N THR A 148 -36.86 4.42 -63.79
CA THR A 148 -38.25 4.85 -63.98
C THR A 148 -38.36 6.00 -64.97
N ARG A 149 -37.43 6.98 -64.92
CA ARG A 149 -37.41 8.09 -65.87
C ARG A 149 -37.22 7.60 -67.31
N VAL A 150 -36.27 6.69 -67.56
CA VAL A 150 -36.02 6.16 -68.90
C VAL A 150 -37.20 5.30 -69.39
N GLU A 151 -37.83 4.53 -68.49
CA GLU A 151 -39.05 3.77 -68.82
C GLU A 151 -40.21 4.71 -69.23
N ILE A 152 -40.43 5.83 -68.53
CA ILE A 152 -41.42 6.85 -68.90
C ILE A 152 -41.08 7.50 -70.24
N GLU A 153 -39.81 7.84 -70.51
CA GLU A 153 -39.38 8.42 -71.78
C GLU A 153 -39.63 7.45 -72.96
N ARG A 154 -39.38 6.15 -72.76
CA ARG A 154 -39.72 5.10 -73.74
C ARG A 154 -41.23 5.01 -73.98
N ASP A 155 -42.04 5.04 -72.93
CA ASP A 155 -43.50 4.97 -73.04
C ASP A 155 -44.07 6.15 -73.83
N LEU A 156 -43.60 7.36 -73.55
CA LEU A 156 -43.98 8.56 -74.31
C LEU A 156 -43.54 8.48 -75.77
N ALA A 157 -42.31 8.02 -76.05
CA ALA A 157 -41.81 7.85 -77.41
C ALA A 157 -42.64 6.80 -78.19
N LEU A 158 -43.04 5.72 -77.53
CA LEU A 158 -43.90 4.69 -78.12
C LEU A 158 -45.29 5.25 -78.44
N LEU A 159 -45.91 5.98 -77.49
CA LEU A 159 -47.21 6.61 -77.70
C LEU A 159 -47.18 7.61 -78.86
N ASN A 160 -46.14 8.44 -78.95
CA ASN A 160 -45.96 9.37 -80.06
C ASN A 160 -45.79 8.66 -81.40
N PHE A 161 -45.01 7.57 -81.45
CA PHE A 161 -44.87 6.77 -82.67
C PHE A 161 -46.18 6.08 -83.09
N LEU A 162 -46.97 5.59 -82.14
CA LEU A 162 -48.28 5.00 -82.43
C LEU A 162 -49.31 6.03 -82.91
N ALA A 163 -49.22 7.27 -82.42
CA ALA A 163 -50.06 8.37 -82.86
C ALA A 163 -49.66 8.90 -84.25
N ASP A 164 -48.35 8.98 -84.52
CA ASP A 164 -47.77 9.40 -85.81
C ASP A 164 -46.49 8.60 -86.12
N PRO A 165 -46.53 7.64 -87.08
CA PRO A 165 -45.41 6.79 -87.41
C PRO A 165 -44.39 7.44 -88.38
N SER A 166 -44.00 8.69 -88.09
CA SER A 166 -42.94 9.41 -88.82
C SER A 166 -41.54 8.86 -88.51
N GLU A 167 -40.59 9.08 -89.42
CA GLU A 167 -39.19 8.64 -89.23
C GLU A 167 -38.52 9.33 -88.04
N ASP A 168 -38.90 10.57 -87.71
CA ASP A 168 -38.40 11.28 -86.55
C ASP A 168 -38.84 10.58 -85.24
N ASN A 169 -40.12 10.22 -85.12
CA ASN A 169 -40.63 9.49 -83.96
C ASN A 169 -40.04 8.07 -83.85
N ARG A 170 -39.75 7.42 -85.00
CA ARG A 170 -39.05 6.13 -85.04
C ARG A 170 -37.63 6.24 -84.50
N ASN A 171 -36.91 7.30 -84.84
CA ASN A 171 -35.54 7.53 -84.35
C ASN A 171 -35.51 7.83 -82.85
N ILE A 172 -36.46 8.62 -82.34
CA ILE A 172 -36.61 8.91 -80.90
C ILE A 172 -36.90 7.62 -80.13
N LEU A 173 -37.82 6.78 -80.61
CA LEU A 173 -38.13 5.50 -79.97
C LEU A 173 -36.93 4.55 -79.95
N ARG A 174 -36.16 4.46 -81.04
CA ARG A 174 -34.93 3.65 -81.07
C ARG A 174 -33.89 4.11 -80.06
N GLN A 175 -33.70 5.42 -79.90
CA GLN A 175 -32.76 5.98 -78.92
C GLN A 175 -33.19 5.66 -77.48
N ALA A 176 -34.48 5.81 -77.15
CA ALA A 176 -35.00 5.46 -75.81
C ALA A 176 -34.85 3.96 -75.50
N ILE A 177 -35.08 3.08 -76.48
CA ILE A 177 -34.87 1.63 -76.31
C ILE A 177 -33.38 1.30 -76.15
N ALA A 178 -32.49 1.94 -76.91
CA ALA A 178 -31.05 1.74 -76.77
C ALA A 178 -30.53 2.12 -75.37
N LEU A 179 -31.00 3.23 -74.81
CA LEU A 179 -30.66 3.65 -73.45
C LEU A 179 -31.15 2.66 -72.38
N LEU A 180 -32.31 2.03 -72.56
CA LEU A 180 -32.78 0.98 -71.65
C LEU A 180 -31.95 -0.30 -71.75
N LEU A 181 -31.49 -0.66 -72.96
CA LEU A 181 -30.62 -1.84 -73.15
C LEU A 181 -29.24 -1.62 -72.53
N GLU A 182 -28.65 -0.45 -72.72
CA GLU A 182 -27.39 -0.07 -72.06
C GLU A 182 -27.51 -0.06 -70.53
N TYR A 183 -28.65 0.38 -70.00
CA TYR A 183 -28.92 0.32 -68.57
C TYR A 183 -29.10 -1.11 -68.04
N ARG A 184 -29.66 -2.00 -68.84
CA ARG A 184 -29.79 -3.43 -68.51
C ARG A 184 -28.43 -4.14 -68.47
N ASP A 185 -27.52 -3.76 -69.36
CA ASP A 185 -26.19 -4.36 -69.46
C ASP A 185 -25.18 -3.81 -68.43
N SER A 186 -25.53 -2.72 -67.73
CA SER A 186 -24.70 -2.07 -66.69
C SER A 186 -25.11 -2.38 -65.25
N LEU A 187 -26.07 -3.30 -65.05
CA LEU A 187 -26.50 -3.88 -63.77
C LEU A 187 -25.76 -5.19 -63.48
#